data_AF-A0A1J4NWY5-F1
#
_entry.id   AF-A0A1J4NWY5-F1
#
_cell.length_a   1.000
_cell.length_b   1.000
_cell.length_c   1.000
_cell.angle_alpha   90.00
_cell.angle_beta   90.00
_cell.angle_gamma   90.00
#
_symmetry.space_group_name_H-M   'P 1'
#
loop_
_entity.id
_entity.type
_entity.pdbx_description
1 polymer ?
#
loop_
_entity_poly.entity_id
_entity_poly.type
_entity_poly.pdbx_seq_one_letter_code
_entity_poly.pdbx_strand_id
1 'polypeptide(L)'
;MANNSDGLSVTYDGLDHAATNIGNEAKQLEQDLAELRNLVVKSLQYWEGQAQGTFNEKLHKWDKEAGDIHTALAGIGHVVYQSGGTYMEGDKKAASYFQ
;
A
#
# COMPACT_ATOMS: atom_id res chain seq x y z
N MET A 1 21.71 -28.11 -18.61
CA MET A 1 21.85 -26.67 -18.34
C MET A 1 20.60 -26.28 -17.59
N ALA A 2 20.71 -25.87 -16.33
CA ALA A 2 19.55 -25.65 -15.46
C ALA A 2 18.76 -24.41 -15.94
N ASN A 3 17.44 -24.55 -15.96
CA ASN A 3 16.42 -23.57 -16.36
C ASN A 3 16.38 -22.34 -15.43
N ASN A 4 17.50 -21.63 -15.27
CA ASN A 4 17.55 -20.42 -14.43
C ASN A 4 16.61 -19.32 -14.95
N SER A 5 16.38 -19.27 -16.28
CA SER A 5 15.44 -18.35 -16.91
C SER A 5 13.97 -18.63 -16.56
N ASP A 6 13.61 -19.89 -16.38
CA ASP A 6 12.26 -20.31 -15.99
C ASP A 6 11.97 -19.93 -14.53
N GLY A 7 12.94 -20.17 -13.64
CA GLY A 7 12.86 -19.72 -12.25
C GLY A 7 12.73 -18.20 -12.12
N LEU A 8 13.53 -17.45 -12.89
CA LEU A 8 13.47 -15.98 -12.95
C LEU A 8 12.09 -15.48 -13.42
N SER A 9 11.56 -16.04 -14.51
CA SER A 9 10.24 -15.70 -15.06
C SER A 9 9.11 -15.87 -14.04
N VAL A 10 9.09 -17.00 -13.33
CA VAL A 10 8.08 -17.30 -12.30
C VAL A 10 8.17 -16.31 -11.12
N THR A 11 9.37 -15.91 -10.73
CA THR A 11 9.54 -14.86 -9.71
C THR A 11 9.06 -13.49 -10.17
N TYR A 12 9.21 -13.12 -11.45
CA TYR A 12 8.72 -11.84 -11.97
C TYR A 12 7.19 -11.76 -11.93
N ASP A 13 6.52 -12.80 -12.43
CA ASP A 13 5.06 -12.87 -12.41
C ASP A 13 4.54 -12.85 -10.97
N GLY A 14 5.20 -13.56 -10.05
CA GLY A 14 4.84 -13.55 -8.63
C GLY A 14 4.99 -12.17 -7.97
N LEU A 15 6.03 -11.42 -8.33
CA LEU A 15 6.30 -10.10 -7.76
C LEU A 15 5.32 -9.03 -8.29
N ASP A 16 5.02 -9.06 -9.60
CA ASP A 16 4.06 -8.15 -10.22
C ASP A 16 2.62 -8.39 -9.72
N HIS A 17 2.24 -9.66 -9.58
CA HIS A 17 0.98 -10.04 -8.94
C HIS A 17 0.90 -9.56 -7.49
N ALA A 18 1.98 -9.73 -6.71
CA ALA A 18 2.02 -9.24 -5.33
C ALA A 18 1.92 -7.71 -5.27
N ALA A 19 2.61 -6.98 -6.16
CA ALA A 19 2.54 -5.53 -6.25
C ALA A 19 1.11 -5.03 -6.52
N THR A 20 0.46 -5.66 -7.50
CA THR A 20 -0.91 -5.36 -7.89
C THR A 20 -1.88 -5.63 -6.75
N ASN A 21 -1.74 -6.77 -6.06
CA ASN A 21 -2.58 -7.12 -4.91
C ASN A 21 -2.41 -6.13 -3.76
N ILE A 22 -1.16 -5.78 -3.40
CA ILE A 22 -0.88 -4.79 -2.36
C ILE A 22 -1.48 -3.42 -2.73
N GLY A 23 -1.35 -2.99 -3.98
CA GLY A 23 -1.95 -1.74 -4.45
C GLY A 23 -3.47 -1.74 -4.34
N ASN A 24 -4.12 -2.86 -4.67
CA ASN A 24 -5.57 -3.02 -4.54
C ASN A 24 -6.02 -3.03 -3.07
N GLU A 25 -5.32 -3.78 -2.20
CA GLU A 25 -5.59 -3.82 -0.76
C GLU A 25 -5.39 -2.45 -0.11
N ALA A 26 -4.37 -1.71 -0.52
CA ALA A 26 -4.13 -0.36 -0.02
C ALA A 26 -5.29 0.59 -0.37
N LYS A 27 -5.74 0.54 -1.62
CA LYS A 27 -6.89 1.32 -2.08
C LYS A 27 -8.18 0.94 -1.35
N GLN A 28 -8.41 -0.35 -1.10
CA GLN A 28 -9.56 -0.81 -0.33
C GLN A 28 -9.48 -0.29 1.11
N LEU A 29 -8.32 -0.37 1.74
CA LEU A 29 -8.13 0.10 3.11
C LEU A 29 -8.35 1.62 3.23
N GLU A 30 -7.92 2.41 2.25
CA GLU A 30 -8.23 3.86 2.21
C GLU A 30 -9.73 4.13 2.17
N GLN A 31 -10.47 3.36 1.37
CA GLN A 31 -11.93 3.47 1.28
C GLN A 31 -12.60 3.10 2.61
N ASP A 32 -12.18 2.00 3.22
CA ASP A 32 -12.70 1.54 4.51
C ASP A 32 -12.42 2.56 5.62
N LEU A 33 -11.21 3.14 5.66
CA LEU A 33 -10.86 4.20 6.60
C LEU A 33 -11.71 5.45 6.37
N ALA A 34 -11.94 5.86 5.12
CA ALA A 34 -12.80 7.01 4.82
C ALA A 34 -14.27 6.76 5.21
N GLU A 35 -14.76 5.53 5.08
CA GLU A 35 -16.10 5.15 5.51
C GLU A 35 -16.22 5.16 7.04
N LEU A 36 -15.26 4.55 7.74
CA LEU A 36 -15.19 4.57 9.20
C LEU A 36 -15.15 6.00 9.74
N ARG A 37 -14.38 6.90 9.09
CA ARG A 37 -14.38 8.34 9.41
C ARG A 37 -15.78 8.93 9.40
N ASN A 38 -16.50 8.68 8.32
CA ASN A 38 -17.82 9.25 8.10
C ASN A 38 -18.81 8.73 9.13
N LEU A 39 -18.73 7.46 9.50
CA LEU A 39 -19.56 6.89 10.57
C LEU A 39 -19.25 7.55 11.92
N VAL A 40 -17.96 7.72 12.24
CA VAL A 40 -17.50 8.38 13.47
C VAL A 40 -17.98 9.83 13.51
N VAL A 41 -17.75 10.62 12.45
CA VAL A 41 -18.19 12.02 12.37
C VAL A 41 -19.72 12.15 12.44
N LYS A 42 -20.47 11.26 11.80
CA LYS A 42 -21.93 11.23 11.93
C LYS A 42 -22.39 10.94 13.36
N SER A 43 -21.64 10.14 14.12
CA SER A 43 -21.97 9.90 15.53
C SER A 43 -21.81 11.12 16.42
N LEU A 44 -21.01 12.12 16.00
CA LEU A 44 -20.73 13.34 16.76
C LEU A 44 -21.99 14.15 17.10
N GLN A 45 -23.01 14.09 16.24
CA GLN A 45 -24.29 14.77 16.47
C GLN A 45 -25.00 14.32 17.76
N TYR A 46 -24.59 13.18 18.34
CA TYR A 46 -25.13 12.65 19.59
C TYR A 46 -24.28 12.99 20.82
N TRP A 47 -23.12 13.65 20.65
CA TRP A 47 -22.17 13.92 21.72
C TRP A 47 -22.26 15.41 22.09
N GLU A 48 -22.97 15.75 23.18
CA GLU A 48 -23.05 17.12 23.70
C GLU A 48 -22.06 17.40 24.84
N GLY A 49 -21.60 18.65 24.95
CA GLY A 49 -20.82 19.14 26.09
C GLY A 49 -19.35 18.68 26.11
N GLN A 50 -18.83 18.31 27.28
CA GLN A 50 -17.41 17.97 27.50
C GLN A 50 -16.93 16.78 26.63
N ALA A 51 -17.86 15.94 26.17
CA ALA A 51 -17.57 14.80 25.29
C ALA A 51 -17.09 15.21 23.89
N GLN A 52 -17.42 16.41 23.41
CA GLN A 52 -16.94 16.94 22.12
C GLN A 52 -15.42 17.15 22.09
N GLY A 53 -14.84 17.62 23.20
CA GLY A 53 -13.39 17.84 23.29
C GLY A 53 -12.61 16.53 23.16
N THR A 54 -12.99 15.53 23.96
CA THR A 54 -12.41 14.18 23.90
C THR A 54 -12.62 13.53 22.54
N PHE A 55 -13.79 13.73 21.91
CA PHE A 55 -14.02 13.22 20.57
C PHE A 55 -13.03 13.82 19.57
N ASN A 56 -12.85 15.14 19.55
CA ASN A 56 -11.95 15.80 18.61
C ASN A 56 -10.51 15.30 18.76
N GLU A 57 -10.04 15.08 19.99
CA GLU A 57 -8.71 14.48 20.23
C GLU A 57 -8.62 13.05 19.67
N LYS A 58 -9.65 12.23 19.87
CA LYS A 58 -9.69 10.85 19.34
C LYS A 58 -9.77 10.83 17.82
N LEU A 59 -10.57 11.70 17.22
CA LEU A 59 -10.67 11.84 15.77
C LEU A 59 -9.32 12.27 15.17
N HIS A 60 -8.64 13.23 15.79
CA HIS A 60 -7.33 13.67 15.33
C HIS A 60 -6.27 12.55 15.40
N LYS A 61 -6.28 11.77 16.50
CA LYS A 61 -5.40 10.60 16.62
C LYS A 61 -5.72 9.54 15.56
N TRP A 62 -6.99 9.29 15.28
CA TRP A 62 -7.44 8.38 14.25
C TRP A 62 -7.01 8.85 12.84
N ASP A 63 -7.21 10.13 12.51
CA ASP A 63 -6.76 10.73 11.24
C ASP A 63 -5.23 10.53 11.05
N LYS A 64 -4.45 10.69 12.11
CA LYS A 64 -3.00 10.46 12.08
C LYS A 64 -2.66 9.00 11.80
N GLU A 65 -3.23 8.07 12.58
CA GLU A 65 -2.95 6.64 12.44
C GLU A 65 -3.37 6.11 11.06
N ALA A 66 -4.51 6.58 10.53
CA ALA A 66 -4.95 6.27 9.18
C ALA A 66 -3.95 6.77 8.11
N GLY A 67 -3.41 7.98 8.27
CA GLY A 67 -2.39 8.53 7.38
C GLY A 67 -1.06 7.77 7.42
N ASP A 68 -0.65 7.31 8.60
CA ASP A 68 0.56 6.50 8.77
C ASP A 68 0.44 5.15 8.05
N ILE A 69 -0.73 4.50 8.17
CA ILE A 69 -1.05 3.24 7.46
C ILE A 69 -1.00 3.43 5.94
N HIS A 70 -1.66 4.46 5.43
CA HIS A 70 -1.64 4.80 4.00
C HIS A 70 -0.19 5.01 3.50
N THR A 71 0.60 5.77 4.24
CA THR A 71 2.00 6.06 3.88
C THR A 71 2.84 4.78 3.84
N ALA A 72 2.66 3.88 4.81
CA ALA A 72 3.36 2.59 4.84
C ALA A 72 3.00 1.72 3.63
N LEU A 73 1.71 1.63 3.28
CA LEU A 73 1.24 0.84 2.14
C LEU A 73 1.72 1.40 0.80
N ALA A 74 1.66 2.73 0.62
CA ALA A 74 2.23 3.39 -0.55
C ALA A 74 3.74 3.14 -0.67
N GLY A 75 4.45 3.15 0.46
CA GLY A 75 5.88 2.81 0.53
C GLY A 75 6.17 1.38 0.09
N ILE A 76 5.39 0.40 0.56
CA ILE A 76 5.51 -1.00 0.14
C ILE A 76 5.26 -1.13 -1.36
N GLY A 77 4.16 -0.55 -1.86
CA GLY A 77 3.84 -0.56 -3.30
C GLY A 77 4.98 0.02 -4.15
N HIS A 78 5.59 1.12 -3.70
CA HIS A 78 6.72 1.75 -4.39
C HIS A 78 7.96 0.83 -4.43
N VAL A 79 8.30 0.19 -3.32
CA VAL A 79 9.46 -0.73 -3.24
C VAL A 79 9.26 -1.95 -4.13
N VAL A 80 8.05 -2.53 -4.16
CA VAL A 80 7.78 -3.69 -5.01
C VAL A 80 7.82 -3.30 -6.49
N TYR A 81 7.24 -2.16 -6.86
CA TYR A 81 7.29 -1.64 -8.23
C TYR A 81 8.74 -1.34 -8.69
N GLN A 82 9.53 -0.66 -7.86
CA GLN A 82 10.94 -0.38 -8.16
C GLN A 82 11.76 -1.66 -8.30
N SER A 83 11.50 -2.67 -7.47
CA SER A 83 12.18 -3.97 -7.54
C SER A 83 11.89 -4.68 -8.87
N GLY A 84 10.65 -4.63 -9.36
CA GLY A 84 10.29 -5.17 -10.68
C GLY A 84 10.96 -4.43 -11.84
N GLY A 85 10.92 -3.09 -11.83
CA GLY A 85 11.49 -2.27 -12.91
C GLY A 85 13.01 -2.28 -12.99
N THR A 86 13.70 -2.13 -11.85
CA THR A 86 15.16 -2.06 -11.77
C THR A 86 15.82 -3.38 -12.17
N TYR A 87 15.19 -4.52 -11.85
CA TYR A 87 15.71 -5.82 -12.24
C TYR A 87 15.47 -6.14 -13.73
N MET A 88 14.34 -5.73 -14.31
CA MET A 88 14.11 -5.88 -15.76
C MET A 88 15.12 -5.07 -16.58
N GLU A 89 15.43 -3.84 -16.18
CA GLU A 89 16.50 -3.05 -16.82
C GLU A 89 17.88 -3.68 -16.62
N GLY A 90 18.17 -4.16 -15.41
CA GLY A 90 19.42 -4.86 -15.09
C GLY A 90 19.63 -6.09 -15.95
N ASP A 91 18.59 -6.90 -16.16
CA ASP A 91 18.65 -8.14 -16.93
C ASP A 91 18.69 -7.87 -18.44
N LYS A 92 17.95 -6.88 -18.95
CA LYS A 92 18.08 -6.41 -20.35
C LYS A 92 19.52 -5.95 -20.64
N LYS A 93 20.13 -5.25 -19.68
CA LYS A 93 21.51 -4.79 -19.78
C LYS A 93 22.49 -5.97 -19.72
N ALA A 94 22.30 -6.91 -18.79
CA ALA A 94 23.10 -8.14 -18.71
C ALA A 94 23.00 -8.98 -19.99
N ALA A 95 21.80 -9.21 -20.51
CA ALA A 95 21.56 -9.93 -21.77
C ALA A 95 22.22 -9.24 -22.97
N SER A 96 22.26 -7.90 -22.99
CA SER A 96 22.98 -7.15 -24.03
C SER A 96 24.50 -7.30 -23.97
N TYR A 97 25.07 -7.74 -22.83
CA TYR A 97 26.50 -8.05 -22.71
C TYR A 97 26.85 -9.49 -23.13
N PHE A 98 25.87 -10.36 -23.36
CA PHE A 98 26.06 -11.76 -23.76
C PHE A 98 25.71 -12.03 -25.23
N GLN A 99 25.46 -10.99 -26.04
CA GLN A 99 25.36 -11.02 -27.51
C GLN A 99 26.69 -10.63 -28.15
#